data_AF-A0A419KXW7-F1
#
_entry.id   AF-A0A419KXW7-F1
#
_cell.length_a   1.000
_cell.length_b   1.000
_cell.length_c   1.000
_cell.angle_alpha   90.00
_cell.angle_beta   90.00
_cell.angle_gamma   90.00
#
_symmetry.space_group_name_H-M   'P 1'
#
loop_
_entity.id
_entity.type
_entity.pdbx_description
1 polymer ?
#
loop_
_entity_poly.entity_id
_entity_poly.type
_entity_poly.pdbx_seq_one_letter_code
_entity_poly.pdbx_strand_id
1 'polypeptide(L)' 'CGYIYDLEKGDPESGIEPGTPFEELPDDWTCPICGATKDQFEREEES' A
#
# COMPACT_ATOMS: atom_id res chain seq x y z
N CYS A 1 -5.29 -8.19 6.60
CA CYS A 1 -4.45 -8.29 7.82
C CYS A 1 -4.56 -7.05 8.74
N GLY A 2 -5.26 -5.98 8.33
CA GLY A 2 -5.31 -4.72 9.08
C GLY A 2 -4.11 -3.79 8.83
N TYR A 3 -3.26 -4.11 7.85
CA TYR A 3 -2.22 -3.21 7.39
C TYR A 3 -2.84 -2.02 6.64
N ILE A 4 -2.38 -0.81 6.96
CA ILE A 4 -2.77 0.44 6.33
C ILE A 4 -1.53 0.96 5.59
N TYR A 5 -1.68 1.27 4.31
CA TYR A 5 -0.61 1.87 3.52
C TYR A 5 -0.43 3.34 3.92
N ASP A 6 0.77 3.70 4.36
CA ASP A 6 1.11 5.06 4.79
C ASP A 6 1.87 5.77 3.67
N LEU A 7 1.24 6.78 3.07
CA LEU A 7 1.82 7.57 1.98
C LEU A 7 3.16 8.20 2.37
N GLU A 8 3.30 8.69 3.59
CA GLU A 8 4.52 9.38 4.04
C GLU A 8 5.68 8.40 4.24
N LYS A 9 5.39 7.11 4.42
CA LYS A 9 6.40 6.06 4.54
C LYS A 9 6.68 5.33 3.23
N GLY A 10 5.69 5.22 2.35
CA GLY A 10 5.74 4.31 1.21
C GLY A 10 5.84 2.85 1.67
N ASP A 11 6.56 2.04 0.89
CA ASP A 11 6.90 0.67 1.23
C ASP A 11 8.33 0.35 0.73
N PRO A 12 9.38 0.83 1.43
CA PRO A 12 10.77 0.68 0.99
C PRO A 12 11.24 -0.78 0.86
N GLU A 13 10.61 -1.70 1.59
CA GLU A 13 10.92 -3.14 1.50
C GLU A 13 10.49 -3.72 0.14
N SER A 14 9.41 -3.19 -0.42
CA SER A 14 8.94 -3.49 -1.79
C SER A 14 9.47 -2.52 -2.84
N GLY A 15 10.41 -1.62 -2.48
CA GLY A 15 10.99 -0.63 -3.38
C GLY A 15 10.09 0.57 -3.71
N ILE A 16 9.08 0.82 -2.88
CA ILE A 16 8.16 1.95 -3.01
C ILE A 16 8.66 3.11 -2.15
N GLU A 17 8.96 4.24 -2.78
CA GLU A 17 9.47 5.42 -2.08
C GLU A 17 8.38 6.15 -1.28
N PRO A 18 8.76 6.84 -0.19
CA PRO A 18 7.90 7.81 0.49
C PRO A 18 7.25 8.79 -0.48
N GLY A 19 5.96 9.07 -0.28
CA GLY A 19 5.18 9.97 -1.11
C GLY A 19 4.55 9.33 -2.34
N THR A 20 4.74 8.02 -2.59
CA THR A 20 4.07 7.30 -3.69
C THR A 20 2.60 7.05 -3.34
N PRO A 21 1.61 7.61 -4.07
CA PRO A 21 0.19 7.34 -3.82
C PRO A 21 -0.15 5.86 -4.01
N PHE A 22 -1.13 5.35 -3.23
CA PHE A 22 -1.59 3.96 -3.37
C PHE A 22 -2.03 3.63 -4.81
N GLU A 23 -2.61 4.61 -5.51
CA GLU A 23 -3.06 4.49 -6.90
C GLU A 23 -1.89 4.30 -7.88
N GLU A 24 -0.70 4.83 -7.56
CA GLU A 24 0.50 4.73 -8.39
C GLU A 24 1.38 3.51 -8.07
N LEU A 25 1.00 2.70 -7.08
CA LEU A 25 1.72 1.46 -6.78
C LEU A 25 1.74 0.53 -8.01
N PRO A 26 2.81 -0.25 -8.23
CA PRO A 26 2.85 -1.28 -9.26
C PRO A 26 1.68 -2.28 -9.16
N ASP A 27 1.20 -2.80 -10.29
CA ASP A 27 0.09 -3.78 -10.30
C ASP A 27 0.44 -5.10 -9.59
N ASP A 28 1.72 -5.42 -9.49
CA ASP A 28 2.26 -6.59 -8.77
C ASP A 28 2.60 -6.30 -7.31
N TRP A 29 2.38 -5.07 -6.82
CA TRP A 29 2.53 -4.78 -5.40
C TRP A 29 1.54 -5.60 -4.57
N THR A 30 2.04 -6.16 -3.48
CA THR A 30 1.24 -6.92 -2.52
C THR A 30 1.57 -6.46 -1.10
N CYS A 31 0.60 -6.60 -0.20
CA CYS A 31 0.75 -6.22 1.20
C CYS A 31 2.00 -6.90 1.80
N PRO A 32 2.97 -6.16 2.35
CA PRO A 32 4.21 -6.72 2.87
C PRO A 32 3.99 -7.65 4.08
N ILE A 33 2.81 -7.58 4.71
CA ILE A 33 2.46 -8.39 5.88
C ILE A 33 1.83 -9.74 5.51
N CYS A 34 0.98 -9.78 4.48
CA CYS A 34 0.19 -10.98 4.18
C CYS A 34 0.06 -11.35 2.70
N GLY A 35 0.69 -10.61 1.79
CA GLY A 35 0.67 -10.86 0.35
C GLY A 35 -0.68 -10.58 -0.33
N ALA A 36 -1.59 -9.84 0.31
CA ALA A 36 -2.85 -9.43 -0.31
C ALA A 36 -2.59 -8.46 -1.48
N THR A 37 -3.32 -8.59 -2.58
CA THR A 37 -3.17 -7.76 -3.78
C THR A 37 -3.83 -6.38 -3.60
N LYS A 38 -3.49 -5.40 -4.46
CA LYS A 38 -4.02 -4.03 -4.42
C LYS A 38 -5.56 -3.97 -4.42
N ASP A 39 -6.23 -4.88 -5.12
CA ASP A 39 -7.70 -4.93 -5.20
C ASP A 39 -8.38 -5.36 -3.89
N GLN A 40 -7.63 -5.93 -2.96
CA GLN A 40 -8.13 -6.33 -1.64
C GLN A 40 -8.04 -5.19 -0.59
N PHE A 41 -7.55 -4.02 -1.00
CA PHE A 41 -7.50 -2.83 -0.16
C PHE A 41 -8.71 -1.94 -0.40
N GLU A 42 -9.17 -1.31 0.68
CA GLU A 42 -10.23 -0.33 0.65
C GLU A 42 -9.64 1.03 1.04
N ARG A 43 -10.15 2.11 0.43
CA ARG A 43 -9.78 3.45 0.88
C ARG A 43 -10.37 3.68 2.26
N GLU A 44 -9.54 4.09 3.21
CA GLU A 44 -10.04 4.61 4.47
C GLU A 44 -10.67 5.98 4.20
N GLU A 45 -11.99 6.05 4.33
CA GLU A 45 -12.71 7.32 4.33
C GLU A 45 -12.57 7.89 5.74
N GLU A 46 -11.72 8.92 5.90
CA GLU A 46 -11.57 9.63 7.17
C GLU A 46 -12.94 10.23 7.57
N SER A 47 -13.51 9.75 8.68
CA SER A 47 -14.84 10.15 9.20
C SER A 47 -14.76 11.24 10.26
#